data_AF-A0A9P7BKH4-F1
#
_entry.id   AF-A0A9P7BKH4-F1
#
_cell.length_a   1.000
_cell.length_b   1.000
_cell.length_c   1.000
_cell.angle_alpha   90.00
_cell.angle_beta   90.00
_cell.angle_gamma   90.00
#
_symmetry.space_group_name_H-M   'P 1'
#
loop_
_entity.id
_entity.type
_entity.pdbx_description
1 polymer ?
#
loop_
_entity_poly.entity_id
_entity_poly.type
_entity_poly.pdbx_seq_one_letter_code
_entity_poly.pdbx_strand_id
1 'polypeptide(L)'
;MNQMSALGVNPKGFDHLLSVRFYTQIVRSQLEYGLAISPISTTQLKKLEACQAQCIRKTFGGSTRSSTKVMLHLVNQPTMKERVHILQAKFLLRSICSPDDTLVAKFLPHIRSSSSHSQWYKLSKTPVWQRYTAMLDNDTYDSRAFAGIRKQYLEDNLADRRNSINSVLLSSCRPTLGIDPILWLPMSNTERSRIVRWRLDLMLYGVYICIDDYKCL
;
A
#
# COMPACT_ATOMS: atom_id res chain seq x y z
N MET A 1 26.85 -7.98 -21.16
CA MET A 1 25.59 -7.28 -20.81
C MET A 1 25.35 -7.47 -19.32
N ASN A 2 25.44 -6.41 -18.51
CA ASN A 2 25.43 -6.52 -17.04
C ASN A 2 24.02 -6.89 -16.56
N GLN A 3 23.79 -8.17 -16.23
CA GLN A 3 22.51 -8.67 -15.73
C GLN A 3 21.99 -7.86 -14.54
N MET A 4 22.90 -7.35 -13.69
CA MET A 4 22.55 -6.49 -12.55
C MET A 4 21.95 -5.14 -12.96
N SER A 5 22.42 -4.51 -14.05
CA SER A 5 21.83 -3.25 -14.52
C SER A 5 20.45 -3.49 -15.15
N ALA A 6 20.24 -4.65 -15.78
CA ALA A 6 18.92 -5.07 -16.27
C ALA A 6 17.92 -5.31 -15.13
N LEU A 7 18.40 -5.75 -13.96
CA LEU A 7 17.60 -5.85 -12.74
C LEU A 7 17.33 -4.48 -12.08
N GLY A 8 17.92 -3.39 -12.57
CA GLY A 8 17.76 -2.05 -11.99
C GLY A 8 18.70 -1.75 -10.83
N VAL A 9 19.79 -2.52 -10.68
CA VAL A 9 20.89 -2.18 -9.77
C VAL A 9 21.73 -1.06 -10.39
N ASN A 10 22.00 -0.02 -9.62
CA ASN A 10 22.79 1.14 -9.97
C ASN A 10 23.88 1.39 -8.90
N PRO A 11 24.90 2.22 -9.18
CA PRO A 11 25.96 2.52 -8.21
C PRO A 11 25.47 3.14 -6.89
N LYS A 12 24.27 3.73 -6.88
CA LYS A 12 23.61 4.32 -5.70
C LYS A 12 22.64 3.35 -4.99
N GLY A 13 22.49 2.11 -5.46
CA GLY A 13 21.56 1.11 -4.93
C GLY A 13 20.59 0.54 -5.97
N PHE A 14 19.32 0.35 -5.60
CA PHE A 14 18.29 -0.18 -6.50
C PHE A 14 17.41 0.94 -7.06
N ASP A 15 16.81 0.73 -8.24
CA ASP A 15 15.73 1.57 -8.74
C ASP A 15 14.57 1.68 -7.73
N HIS A 16 13.81 2.79 -7.78
CA HIS A 16 12.73 3.06 -6.84
C HIS A 16 11.68 1.94 -6.82
N LEU A 17 11.31 1.41 -7.99
CA LEU A 17 10.29 0.37 -8.09
C LEU A 17 10.78 -0.93 -7.45
N LEU A 18 12.03 -1.31 -7.71
CA LEU A 18 12.62 -2.52 -7.14
C LEU A 18 12.81 -2.38 -5.63
N SER A 19 13.28 -1.23 -5.16
CA SER A 19 13.42 -0.93 -3.73
C SER A 19 12.10 -1.07 -2.97
N VAL A 20 11.00 -0.55 -3.55
CA VAL A 20 9.68 -0.74 -2.95
C VAL A 20 9.25 -2.20 -2.98
N ARG A 21 9.54 -2.95 -4.05
CA ARG A 21 9.23 -4.39 -4.09
C ARG A 21 9.94 -5.16 -2.97
N PHE A 22 11.23 -4.87 -2.72
CA PHE A 22 11.96 -5.44 -1.59
C PHE A 22 11.33 -5.08 -0.25
N TYR A 23 10.95 -3.82 -0.05
CA TYR A 23 10.19 -3.40 1.14
C TYR A 23 8.91 -4.24 1.30
N THR A 24 8.15 -4.44 0.22
CA THR A 24 6.91 -5.24 0.27
C THR A 24 7.11 -6.72 0.51
N GLN A 25 8.25 -7.29 0.11
CA GLN A 25 8.53 -8.72 0.24
C GLN A 25 9.20 -9.07 1.58
N ILE A 26 10.09 -8.22 2.08
CA ILE A 26 10.91 -8.53 3.26
C ILE A 26 10.30 -7.91 4.52
N VAL A 27 10.16 -6.59 4.54
CA VAL A 27 9.72 -5.86 5.75
C VAL A 27 8.22 -6.07 5.97
N ARG A 28 7.45 -5.92 4.89
CA ARG A 28 5.99 -5.94 4.98
C ARG A 28 5.44 -7.33 5.31
N SER A 29 6.01 -8.39 4.73
CA SER A 29 5.54 -9.77 4.94
C SER A 29 5.54 -10.18 6.41
N GLN A 30 6.57 -9.76 7.17
CA GLN A 30 6.68 -10.01 8.61
C GLN A 30 5.59 -9.31 9.43
N LEU A 31 5.23 -8.08 9.04
CA LEU A 31 4.22 -7.29 9.74
C LEU A 31 2.80 -7.77 9.44
N GLU A 32 2.54 -8.23 8.21
CA GLU A 32 1.19 -8.47 7.70
C GLU A 32 0.39 -9.54 8.47
N TYR A 33 1.06 -10.56 9.02
CA TYR A 33 0.38 -11.64 9.74
C TYR A 33 -0.38 -11.12 10.98
N GLY A 34 0.29 -10.33 11.83
CA GLY A 34 -0.32 -9.77 13.03
C GLY A 34 -1.46 -8.79 12.74
N LEU A 35 -1.32 -8.03 11.64
CA LEU A 35 -2.32 -7.03 11.23
C LEU A 35 -3.65 -7.66 10.79
N ALA A 36 -3.61 -8.89 10.27
CA ALA A 36 -4.79 -9.57 9.76
C ALA A 36 -5.71 -10.09 10.87
N ILE A 37 -5.16 -10.47 12.03
CA ILE A 37 -5.87 -11.18 13.10
C ILE A 37 -6.25 -10.26 14.26
N SER A 38 -5.52 -9.16 14.45
CA SER A 38 -5.72 -8.27 15.60
C SER A 38 -6.47 -6.99 15.22
N PRO A 39 -7.42 -6.51 16.04
CA PRO A 39 -7.91 -5.15 15.93
C PRO A 39 -6.78 -4.21 16.34
N ILE A 40 -6.46 -3.24 15.49
CA ILE A 40 -5.37 -2.29 15.72
C ILE A 40 -5.95 -0.99 16.24
N SER A 41 -5.36 -0.46 17.32
CA SER A 41 -5.76 0.84 17.83
C SER A 41 -5.35 1.96 16.89
N THR A 42 -6.06 3.08 16.93
CA THR A 42 -5.74 4.25 16.10
C THR A 42 -4.34 4.80 16.36
N THR A 43 -3.83 4.69 17.59
CA THR A 43 -2.48 5.13 17.96
C THR A 43 -1.40 4.23 17.38
N GLN A 44 -1.59 2.91 17.42
CA GLN A 44 -0.69 1.95 16.79
C GLN A 44 -0.69 2.12 15.26
N LEU A 45 -1.87 2.32 14.67
CA LEU A 45 -2.00 2.55 13.23
C LEU A 45 -1.21 3.80 12.80
N LYS A 46 -1.33 4.92 13.55
CA LYS A 46 -0.55 6.14 13.28
C LYS A 46 0.96 5.90 13.33
N LYS A 47 1.45 5.12 14.30
CA LYS A 47 2.87 4.77 14.39
C LYS A 47 3.33 3.94 13.18
N LEU A 48 2.52 2.97 12.76
CA LEU A 48 2.81 2.16 11.57
C LEU A 48 2.78 3.01 10.30
N GLU A 49 1.82 3.94 10.15
CA GLU A 49 1.76 4.89 9.03
C GLU A 49 2.98 5.80 8.99
N ALA A 50 3.43 6.30 10.14
CA ALA A 50 4.65 7.10 10.24
C ALA A 50 5.90 6.30 9.82
N CYS A 51 5.99 5.03 10.24
CA CYS A 51 7.07 4.13 9.83
C CYS A 51 7.05 3.88 8.31
N GLN A 52 5.89 3.53 7.74
CA GLN A 52 5.73 3.36 6.28
C GLN A 52 6.13 4.65 5.54
N ALA A 53 5.67 5.81 6.00
CA ALA A 53 6.01 7.10 5.43
C ALA A 53 7.52 7.36 5.45
N GLN A 54 8.21 7.03 6.55
CA GLN A 54 9.66 7.17 6.66
C GLN A 54 10.41 6.23 5.71
N CYS A 55 10.02 4.95 5.63
CA CYS A 55 10.62 3.98 4.71
C CYS A 55 10.49 4.44 3.26
N ILE A 56 9.28 4.83 2.85
CA ILE A 56 9.01 5.28 1.49
C ILE A 56 9.79 6.56 1.16
N ARG A 57 9.87 7.54 2.07
CA ARG A 57 10.71 8.74 1.86
C ARG A 57 12.17 8.38 1.61
N LYS A 58 12.73 7.47 2.42
CA LYS A 58 14.11 7.01 2.25
C LYS A 58 14.32 6.35 0.88
N THR A 59 13.38 5.52 0.43
CA THR A 59 13.45 4.88 -0.90
C THR A 59 13.46 5.88 -2.06
N PHE A 60 12.76 7.01 -1.92
CA PHE A 60 12.71 8.06 -2.93
C PHE A 60 13.77 9.15 -2.74
N GLY A 61 14.62 9.07 -1.70
CA GLY A 61 15.54 10.15 -1.33
C GLY A 61 14.83 11.47 -0.97
N GLY A 62 13.57 11.38 -0.51
CA GLY A 62 12.73 12.53 -0.22
C GLY A 62 13.02 13.15 1.15
N SER A 63 12.77 14.46 1.27
CA SER A 63 12.87 15.18 2.54
C SER A 63 11.68 14.88 3.47
N THR A 64 11.70 15.41 4.68
CA THR A 64 10.57 15.34 5.63
C THR A 64 9.30 16.03 5.11
N ARG A 65 9.44 16.99 4.18
CA ARG A 65 8.34 17.77 3.60
C ARG A 65 7.72 17.14 2.36
N SER A 66 8.38 16.17 1.71
CA SER A 66 7.87 15.54 0.49
C SER A 66 6.49 14.89 0.68
N SER A 67 5.70 14.75 -0.38
CA SER A 67 4.40 14.08 -0.27
C SER A 67 4.57 12.56 -0.30
N THR A 68 4.37 11.88 0.84
CA THR A 68 4.32 10.41 0.87
C THR A 68 3.08 9.85 0.19
N LYS A 69 2.00 10.62 0.11
CA LYS A 69 0.77 10.22 -0.60
C LYS A 69 1.05 10.04 -2.09
N VAL A 70 1.81 10.96 -2.70
CA VAL A 70 2.23 10.85 -4.10
C VAL A 70 3.17 9.66 -4.28
N MET A 71 4.19 9.52 -3.41
CA MET A 71 5.13 8.39 -3.50
C MET A 71 4.39 7.05 -3.45
N LEU A 72 3.48 6.86 -2.49
CA LEU A 72 2.66 5.66 -2.37
C LEU A 72 1.81 5.40 -3.63
N HIS A 73 1.23 6.47 -4.20
CA HIS A 73 0.46 6.37 -5.43
C HIS A 73 1.32 5.94 -6.63
N LEU A 74 2.53 6.51 -6.80
CA LEU A 74 3.43 6.17 -7.91
C LEU A 74 3.78 4.67 -7.94
N VAL A 75 3.96 4.05 -6.77
CA VAL A 75 4.31 2.61 -6.63
C VAL A 75 3.11 1.71 -6.34
N ASN A 76 1.89 2.22 -6.47
CA ASN A 76 0.65 1.49 -6.21
C ASN A 76 0.63 0.80 -4.83
N GLN A 77 1.10 1.50 -3.79
CA GLN A 77 1.08 1.00 -2.42
C GLN A 77 -0.10 1.59 -1.64
N PRO A 78 -0.91 0.75 -0.96
CA PRO A 78 -1.96 1.24 -0.07
C PRO A 78 -1.37 1.85 1.20
N THR A 79 -2.14 2.72 1.84
CA THR A 79 -1.88 3.20 3.19
C THR A 79 -1.98 2.06 4.21
N MET A 80 -1.41 2.20 5.42
CA MET A 80 -1.56 1.17 6.45
C MET A 80 -3.03 0.97 6.83
N LYS A 81 -3.84 2.02 6.89
CA LYS A 81 -5.28 1.91 7.16
C LYS A 81 -5.99 1.01 6.16
N GLU A 82 -5.86 1.32 4.86
CA GLU A 82 -6.45 0.49 3.79
C GLU A 82 -5.92 -0.93 3.84
N ARG A 83 -4.61 -1.08 4.10
CA ARG A 83 -3.96 -2.38 4.19
C ARG A 83 -4.56 -3.24 5.30
N VAL A 84 -4.70 -2.69 6.49
CA VAL A 84 -5.29 -3.38 7.64
C VAL A 84 -6.69 -3.86 7.32
N HIS A 85 -7.54 -2.99 6.75
CA HIS A 85 -8.89 -3.38 6.36
C HIS A 85 -8.92 -4.50 5.32
N ILE A 86 -8.03 -4.46 4.32
CA ILE A 86 -7.93 -5.52 3.31
C ILE A 86 -7.43 -6.84 3.91
N LEU A 87 -6.43 -6.80 4.79
CA LEU A 87 -5.88 -8.00 5.43
C LEU A 87 -6.87 -8.66 6.37
N GLN A 88 -7.56 -7.86 7.18
CA GLN A 88 -8.62 -8.33 8.08
C GLN A 88 -9.77 -8.97 7.28
N ALA A 89 -10.21 -8.32 6.20
CA ALA A 89 -11.25 -8.88 5.33
C ALA A 89 -10.81 -10.18 4.63
N LYS A 90 -9.54 -10.30 4.21
CA LYS A 90 -8.99 -11.55 3.67
C LYS A 90 -8.95 -12.66 4.71
N PHE A 91 -8.58 -12.34 5.95
CA PHE A 91 -8.58 -13.30 7.05
C PHE A 91 -9.98 -13.83 7.32
N LEU A 92 -10.98 -12.93 7.36
CA LEU A 92 -12.39 -13.31 7.51
C LEU A 92 -12.86 -14.21 6.36
N LEU A 93 -12.57 -13.84 5.11
CA LEU A 93 -12.90 -14.67 3.94
C LEU A 93 -12.28 -16.06 4.06
N ARG A 94 -11.00 -16.14 4.42
CA ARG A 94 -10.30 -17.41 4.60
C ARG A 94 -10.88 -18.26 5.72
N SER A 95 -11.35 -17.65 6.81
CA SER A 95 -11.98 -18.37 7.91
C SER A 95 -13.29 -19.05 7.50
N ILE A 96 -14.04 -18.43 6.58
CA ILE A 96 -15.34 -18.94 6.11
C ILE A 96 -15.15 -19.98 5.00
N CYS A 97 -14.18 -19.79 4.10
CA CYS A 97 -13.83 -20.75 3.06
C CYS A 97 -12.94 -21.91 3.56
N SER A 98 -12.73 -22.02 4.87
CA SER A 98 -11.92 -23.08 5.47
C SER A 98 -12.69 -24.40 5.44
N PRO A 99 -12.04 -25.55 5.20
CA PRO A 99 -12.75 -26.83 5.20
C PRO A 99 -13.34 -27.15 6.58
N ASP A 100 -14.46 -27.87 6.60
CA ASP A 100 -15.27 -28.16 7.80
C ASP A 100 -14.50 -28.91 8.90
N ASP A 101 -13.46 -29.66 8.52
CA ASP A 101 -12.60 -30.39 9.45
C ASP A 101 -11.71 -29.48 10.30
N THR A 102 -11.55 -28.21 9.90
CA THR A 102 -10.70 -27.27 10.63
C THR A 102 -11.35 -26.80 11.93
N LEU A 103 -10.52 -26.63 12.96
CA LEU A 103 -10.96 -26.10 14.24
C LEU A 103 -11.68 -24.74 14.09
N VAL A 104 -11.19 -23.88 13.18
CA VAL A 104 -11.80 -22.59 12.88
C VAL A 104 -13.22 -22.73 12.34
N ALA A 105 -13.49 -23.68 11.44
CA ALA A 105 -14.82 -23.92 10.90
C ALA A 105 -15.80 -24.39 12.00
N LYS A 106 -15.34 -25.31 12.88
CA LYS A 106 -16.16 -25.81 14.00
C LYS A 106 -16.49 -24.72 15.03
N PHE A 107 -15.57 -23.81 15.30
CA PHE A 107 -15.80 -22.68 16.23
C PHE A 107 -16.45 -21.47 15.56
N LEU A 108 -16.56 -21.43 14.23
CA LEU A 108 -17.06 -20.28 13.47
C LEU A 108 -18.44 -19.79 13.96
N PRO A 109 -19.44 -20.66 14.21
CA PRO A 109 -20.76 -20.24 14.68
C PRO A 109 -20.69 -19.47 16.01
N HIS A 110 -19.78 -19.88 16.89
CA HIS A 110 -19.62 -19.29 18.22
C HIS A 110 -18.88 -17.95 18.17
N ILE A 111 -17.82 -17.85 17.35
CA ILE A 111 -17.03 -16.61 17.24
C ILE A 111 -17.73 -15.52 16.42
N ARG A 112 -18.66 -15.87 15.52
CA ARG A 112 -19.44 -14.91 14.74
C ARG A 112 -20.43 -14.13 15.59
N SER A 113 -20.86 -14.69 16.71
CA SER A 113 -21.83 -14.05 17.59
C SER A 113 -21.28 -12.75 18.18
N SER A 114 -22.12 -11.72 18.22
CA SER A 114 -21.83 -10.44 18.87
C SER A 114 -21.56 -10.57 20.38
N SER A 115 -22.13 -11.59 21.02
CA SER A 115 -21.95 -11.90 22.45
C SER A 115 -20.59 -12.50 22.78
N SER A 116 -19.86 -13.02 21.79
CA SER A 116 -18.60 -13.75 22.02
C SER A 116 -17.41 -12.84 22.37
N HIS A 117 -17.55 -11.52 22.21
CA HIS A 117 -16.45 -10.54 22.28
C HIS A 117 -15.21 -10.91 21.44
N SER A 118 -15.38 -11.82 20.48
CA SER A 118 -14.28 -12.40 19.71
C SER A 118 -13.59 -11.34 18.86
N GLN A 119 -12.32 -11.59 18.54
CA GLN A 119 -11.62 -10.74 17.59
C GLN A 119 -12.28 -10.80 16.22
N TRP A 120 -12.76 -11.98 15.80
CA TRP A 120 -13.48 -12.17 14.54
C TRP A 120 -14.63 -11.19 14.38
N TYR A 121 -15.50 -11.07 15.39
CA TYR A 121 -16.64 -10.15 15.35
C TYR A 121 -16.21 -8.67 15.34
N LYS A 122 -15.09 -8.32 15.97
CA LYS A 122 -14.54 -6.95 15.88
C LYS A 122 -14.02 -6.64 14.48
N LEU A 123 -13.37 -7.62 13.84
CA LEU A 123 -12.83 -7.48 12.48
C LEU A 123 -13.93 -7.43 11.41
N SER A 124 -15.08 -8.07 11.63
CA SER A 124 -16.20 -8.05 10.68
C SER A 124 -16.81 -6.65 10.51
N LYS A 125 -16.51 -5.71 11.40
CA LYS A 125 -16.92 -4.31 11.28
C LYS A 125 -16.07 -3.47 10.32
N THR A 126 -15.11 -4.09 9.64
CA THR A 126 -14.25 -3.39 8.67
C THR A 126 -15.04 -2.99 7.42
N PRO A 127 -14.78 -1.82 6.83
CA PRO A 127 -15.57 -1.30 5.71
C PRO A 127 -15.50 -2.19 4.47
N VAL A 128 -14.34 -2.81 4.22
CA VAL A 128 -14.15 -3.74 3.08
C VAL A 128 -15.00 -4.99 3.26
N TRP A 129 -15.04 -5.54 4.49
CA TRP A 129 -15.82 -6.73 4.78
C TRP A 129 -17.32 -6.45 4.70
N GLN A 130 -17.78 -5.33 5.26
CA GLN A 130 -19.19 -4.93 5.21
C GLN A 130 -19.69 -4.74 3.78
N ARG A 131 -18.89 -4.11 2.91
CA ARG A 131 -19.20 -3.98 1.48
C ARG A 131 -19.30 -5.35 0.80
N TYR A 132 -18.43 -6.29 1.18
CA TYR A 132 -18.46 -7.64 0.64
C TYR A 132 -19.68 -8.44 1.09
N THR A 133 -20.02 -8.40 2.37
CA THR A 133 -21.22 -9.08 2.87
C THR A 133 -22.51 -8.49 2.34
N ALA A 134 -22.57 -7.17 2.09
CA ALA A 134 -23.76 -6.52 1.55
C ALA A 134 -24.05 -6.87 0.08
N MET A 135 -23.06 -7.39 -0.66
CA MET A 135 -23.20 -7.83 -2.05
C MET A 135 -23.50 -9.34 -2.19
N LEU A 136 -23.43 -10.10 -1.10
CA LEU A 136 -23.61 -11.55 -1.14
C LEU A 136 -25.08 -11.90 -0.94
N ASP A 137 -25.76 -12.31 -2.01
CA ASP A 137 -27.17 -12.72 -1.96
C ASP A 137 -27.38 -14.21 -1.59
N ASN A 138 -26.37 -15.08 -1.72
CA ASN A 138 -26.56 -16.54 -1.67
C ASN A 138 -25.40 -17.35 -1.02
N ASP A 139 -24.72 -16.83 0.00
CA ASP A 139 -23.66 -17.54 0.76
C ASP A 139 -22.52 -18.16 -0.10
N THR A 140 -22.40 -17.75 -1.36
CA THR A 140 -21.35 -18.24 -2.29
C THR A 140 -20.15 -17.29 -2.24
N TYR A 141 -19.14 -17.69 -1.48
CA TYR A 141 -17.94 -16.89 -1.25
C TYR A 141 -16.97 -16.97 -2.44
N ASP A 142 -17.04 -16.01 -3.37
CA ASP A 142 -16.13 -15.94 -4.52
C ASP A 142 -14.93 -15.00 -4.27
N SER A 143 -13.72 -15.53 -4.48
CA SER A 143 -12.48 -14.74 -4.43
C SER A 143 -12.42 -13.67 -5.52
N ARG A 144 -13.08 -13.85 -6.66
CA ARG A 144 -13.13 -12.83 -7.73
C ARG A 144 -14.00 -11.64 -7.32
N ALA A 145 -15.17 -11.89 -6.74
CA ALA A 145 -16.03 -10.84 -6.19
C ALA A 145 -15.28 -10.02 -5.12
N PHE A 146 -14.57 -10.68 -4.21
CA PHE A 146 -13.73 -9.99 -3.22
C PHE A 146 -12.64 -9.12 -3.87
N ALA A 147 -12.00 -9.61 -4.94
CA ALA A 147 -10.99 -8.84 -5.67
C ALA A 147 -11.57 -7.56 -6.30
N GLY A 148 -12.80 -7.62 -6.82
CA GLY A 148 -13.54 -6.49 -7.34
C GLY A 148 -13.85 -5.43 -6.26
N ILE A 149 -14.40 -5.85 -5.12
CA ILE A 149 -14.74 -4.95 -4.01
C ILE A 149 -13.49 -4.31 -3.40
N ARG A 150 -12.41 -5.09 -3.25
CA ARG A 150 -11.11 -4.54 -2.83
C ARG A 150 -10.63 -3.44 -3.78
N LYS A 151 -10.80 -3.64 -5.09
CA LYS A 151 -10.40 -2.64 -6.10
C LYS A 151 -11.26 -1.38 -5.98
N GLN A 152 -12.59 -1.52 -5.96
CA GLN A 152 -13.52 -0.39 -5.78
C GLN A 152 -13.24 0.39 -4.49
N TYR A 153 -13.02 -0.31 -3.38
CA TYR A 153 -12.66 0.32 -2.12
C TYR A 153 -11.39 1.18 -2.22
N LEU A 154 -10.35 0.70 -2.91
CA LEU A 154 -9.13 1.48 -3.11
C LEU A 154 -9.33 2.66 -4.07
N GLU A 155 -10.19 2.50 -5.08
CA GLU A 155 -10.54 3.57 -6.03
C GLU A 155 -11.32 4.69 -5.34
N ASP A 156 -12.32 4.36 -4.52
CA ASP A 156 -13.08 5.32 -3.73
C ASP A 156 -12.17 6.11 -2.78
N ASN A 157 -11.32 5.41 -2.01
CA ASN A 157 -10.41 6.07 -1.09
C ASN A 157 -9.37 6.94 -1.82
N LEU A 158 -8.98 6.57 -3.04
CA LEU A 158 -8.11 7.40 -3.87
C LEU A 158 -8.85 8.66 -4.32
N ALA A 159 -10.10 8.53 -4.78
CA ALA A 159 -10.93 9.66 -5.16
C ALA A 159 -11.15 10.63 -3.99
N ASP A 160 -11.49 10.12 -2.80
CA ASP A 160 -11.62 10.91 -1.58
C ASP A 160 -10.34 11.67 -1.24
N ARG A 161 -9.18 11.02 -1.37
CA ARG A 161 -7.89 11.66 -1.13
C ARG A 161 -7.55 12.74 -2.15
N ARG A 162 -7.94 12.57 -3.42
CA ARG A 162 -7.73 13.56 -4.50
C ARG A 162 -8.68 14.75 -4.40
N ASN A 163 -9.87 14.54 -3.84
CA ASN A 163 -10.87 15.60 -3.66
C ASN A 163 -10.61 16.40 -2.37
N SER A 164 -9.67 15.97 -1.53
CA SER A 164 -9.27 16.70 -0.33
C SER A 164 -8.57 18.02 -0.67
N ILE A 165 -8.91 19.09 0.07
CA ILE A 165 -8.40 20.46 -0.10
C ILE A 165 -6.86 20.52 -0.17
N ASN A 166 -6.17 19.64 0.57
CA ASN A 166 -4.71 19.65 0.71
C ASN A 166 -4.00 18.64 -0.22
N SER A 167 -4.58 18.31 -1.37
CA SER A 167 -4.12 17.21 -2.22
C SER A 167 -3.73 17.61 -3.65
N VAL A 168 -3.38 18.88 -3.88
CA VAL A 168 -2.97 19.42 -5.20
C VAL A 168 -1.95 18.52 -5.92
N LEU A 169 -0.95 18.04 -5.18
CA LEU A 169 0.07 17.12 -5.69
C LEU A 169 -0.45 15.74 -6.10
N LEU A 170 -1.48 15.24 -5.41
CA LEU A 170 -2.08 13.94 -5.72
C LEU A 170 -3.12 14.07 -6.83
N SER A 171 -3.82 15.21 -6.93
CA SER A 171 -4.78 15.48 -8.01
C SER A 171 -4.09 15.67 -9.36
N SER A 172 -2.84 16.16 -9.40
CA SER A 172 -2.01 16.21 -10.60
C SER A 172 -1.47 14.84 -11.05
N CYS A 173 -1.54 13.81 -10.20
CA CYS A 173 -1.18 12.44 -10.56
C CYS A 173 -2.30 11.72 -11.33
N ARG A 174 -2.06 10.47 -11.72
CA ARG A 174 -3.04 9.65 -12.47
C ARG A 174 -4.29 9.35 -11.60
N PRO A 175 -5.51 9.37 -12.16
CA PRO A 175 -6.73 9.06 -11.39
C PRO A 175 -6.94 7.57 -11.13
N THR A 176 -6.17 6.69 -11.78
CA THR A 176 -6.34 5.25 -11.70
C THR A 176 -5.30 4.60 -10.80
N LEU A 177 -5.68 3.49 -10.17
CA LEU A 177 -4.75 2.64 -9.44
C LEU A 177 -3.82 1.91 -10.41
N GLY A 178 -2.52 1.92 -10.13
CA GLY A 178 -1.52 1.28 -10.95
C GLY A 178 -0.13 1.80 -10.65
N ILE A 179 0.89 1.06 -11.11
CA ILE A 179 2.27 1.55 -11.06
C ILE A 179 2.37 2.66 -12.10
N ASP A 180 2.92 3.81 -11.71
CA ASP A 180 3.07 4.93 -12.62
C ASP A 180 4.06 4.59 -13.75
N PRO A 181 3.70 4.86 -15.02
CA PRO A 181 4.57 4.65 -16.17
C PRO A 181 5.97 5.23 -16.04
N ILE A 182 6.13 6.36 -15.33
CA ILE A 182 7.43 7.01 -15.14
C ILE A 182 8.47 6.08 -14.52
N LEU A 183 8.04 5.10 -13.71
CA LEU A 183 8.93 4.17 -13.04
C LEU A 183 9.48 3.07 -13.95
N TRP A 184 8.86 2.80 -15.11
CA TRP A 184 9.28 1.72 -16.02
C TRP A 184 9.46 2.16 -17.47
N LEU A 185 9.12 3.41 -17.82
CA LEU A 185 9.39 3.96 -19.15
C LEU A 185 10.90 3.93 -19.46
N PRO A 186 11.31 3.57 -20.69
CA PRO A 186 12.70 3.63 -21.11
C PRO A 186 13.13 5.10 -21.19
N MET A 187 13.95 5.52 -20.23
CA MET A 187 14.58 6.85 -20.17
C MET A 187 15.85 6.74 -19.32
N SER A 188 16.73 7.73 -19.40
CA SER A 188 17.91 7.75 -18.55
C SER A 188 17.54 7.89 -17.06
N ASN A 189 18.39 7.37 -16.18
CA ASN A 189 18.18 7.48 -14.72
C ASN A 189 18.12 8.94 -14.26
N THR A 190 18.84 9.84 -14.92
CA THR A 190 18.85 11.28 -14.63
C THR A 190 17.52 11.92 -14.98
N GLU A 191 16.98 11.65 -16.17
CA GLU A 191 15.65 12.11 -16.60
C GLU A 191 14.55 11.58 -15.68
N ARG A 192 14.54 10.27 -15.39
CA ARG A 192 13.58 9.67 -14.45
C ARG A 192 13.62 10.37 -13.10
N SER A 193 14.82 10.56 -12.57
CA SER A 193 15.01 11.23 -11.28
C SER A 193 14.51 12.68 -11.30
N ARG A 194 14.64 13.39 -12.42
CA ARG A 194 14.12 14.77 -12.56
C ARG A 194 12.60 14.78 -12.59
N ILE A 195 11.98 13.91 -13.38
CA ILE A 195 10.51 13.82 -13.49
C ILE A 195 9.87 13.41 -12.16
N VAL A 196 10.44 12.40 -11.49
CA VAL A 196 9.97 11.97 -10.16
C VAL A 196 10.09 13.12 -9.16
N ARG A 197 11.22 13.85 -9.15
CA ARG A 197 11.37 15.03 -8.30
C ARG A 197 10.37 16.13 -8.63
N TRP A 198 10.13 16.41 -9.90
CA TRP A 198 9.15 17.39 -10.34
C TRP A 198 7.74 17.04 -9.84
N ARG A 199 7.32 15.77 -9.95
CA ARG A 199 6.03 15.30 -9.41
C ARG A 199 5.90 15.36 -7.89
N LEU A 200 7.01 15.39 -7.18
CA LEU A 200 7.05 15.49 -5.72
C LEU A 200 7.20 16.95 -5.24
N ASP A 201 7.11 17.93 -6.15
CA ASP A 201 7.46 19.35 -5.95
C ASP A 201 8.89 19.58 -5.45
N LEU A 202 9.79 18.59 -5.59
CA LEU A 202 11.18 18.67 -5.12
C LEU A 202 12.05 19.62 -5.96
N MET A 203 11.59 20.08 -7.12
CA MET A 203 12.34 21.00 -7.99
C MET A 203 12.02 22.48 -7.76
N LEU A 204 10.84 22.81 -7.22
CA LEU A 204 10.44 24.20 -6.97
C LEU A 204 11.04 24.75 -5.68
N TYR A 205 11.33 23.89 -4.70
CA TYR A 205 12.02 24.24 -3.47
C TYR A 205 13.51 23.91 -3.61
N GLY A 206 14.27 24.76 -4.29
CA GLY A 206 15.72 24.59 -4.42
C GLY A 206 16.41 24.49 -3.07
N VAL A 207 16.84 23.28 -2.69
CA VAL A 207 17.87 23.03 -1.67
C VAL A 207 18.66 21.79 -2.08
N TYR A 208 19.92 22.03 -2.45
CA TYR A 208 21.08 21.16 -2.43
C TYR A 208 20.85 19.70 -1.97
N ILE A 209 20.73 18.79 -2.93
CA ILE A 209 21.35 17.47 -2.79
C ILE A 209 22.40 17.42 -3.89
N CYS A 210 23.65 17.56 -3.46
CA CYS A 210 24.84 17.47 -4.27
C CYS A 210 24.73 16.30 -5.26
N ILE A 211 24.77 16.64 -6.55
CA ILE A 211 25.50 15.82 -7.52
C ILE A 211 26.87 16.48 -7.59
N ASP A 212 27.64 16.34 -6.50
CA ASP A 212 29.09 16.29 -6.63
C ASP A 212 29.35 14.95 -7.32
N ASP A 213 29.69 15.02 -8.60
CA ASP A 213 30.66 14.16 -9.30
C ASP A 213 30.69 14.48 -10.81
N TYR A 214 30.79 15.79 -11.13
CA TYR A 214 31.40 16.24 -12.38
C TYR A 214 32.61 17.11 -12.04
N LYS A 215 33.62 16.48 -11.45
CA LYS A 215 35.02 16.92 -11.47
C LYS A 215 35.92 15.69 -11.33
N CYS A 216 36.14 15.01 -12.45
CA CYS A 216 37.45 14.45 -12.77
C CYS A 216 37.71 14.80 -14.23
N LEU A 217 38.93 15.31 -14.47
CA LEU A 217 39.54 15.56 -15.77
C LEU A 217 39.29 14.43 -16.78
#